data_AF-A0A916RMY4-F1
#
_entry.id   AF-A0A916RMY4-F1
#
_cell.length_a   1.000
_cell.length_b   1.000
_cell.length_c   1.000
_cell.angle_alpha   90.00
_cell.angle_beta   90.00
_cell.angle_gamma   90.00
#
_symmetry.space_group_name_H-M   'P 1'
#
loop_
_entity.id
_entity.type
_entity.pdbx_description
1 polymer ?
#
loop_
_entity_poly.entity_id
_entity_poly.type
_entity_poly.pdbx_seq_one_letter_code
_entity_poly.pdbx_strand_id
1 'polypeptide(L)'
;MKNAYLITVHILNLLLLAGICFVSFFLVINITPPGPIPNFGFIEFSYVVFLFVMWGLNYWFQYKKRNWILPFAFTILFIVIALLALGVVVPLLRELVYS
;
A
#
# COMPACT_ATOMS: atom_id res chain seq x y z
N MET A 1 -22.87 10.50 -16.63
CA MET A 1 -22.47 10.02 -15.28
C MET A 1 -21.45 8.87 -15.28
N LYS A 2 -21.51 7.88 -16.19
CA LYS A 2 -20.51 6.78 -16.27
C LYS A 2 -19.07 7.26 -16.48
N ASN A 3 -18.85 8.24 -17.35
CA ASN A 3 -17.51 8.76 -17.65
C ASN A 3 -16.91 9.51 -16.46
N ALA A 4 -17.71 10.33 -15.77
CA ALA A 4 -17.31 11.03 -14.55
C ALA A 4 -16.88 10.03 -13.46
N TYR A 5 -17.64 8.95 -13.25
CA TYR A 5 -17.27 7.90 -12.30
C TYR A 5 -15.93 7.25 -12.62
N LEU A 6 -15.71 6.88 -13.89
CA LEU A 6 -14.47 6.24 -14.32
C LEU A 6 -13.27 7.18 -14.15
N ILE A 7 -13.41 8.46 -14.49
CA ILE A 7 -12.37 9.48 -14.29
C ILE A 7 -12.03 9.60 -12.80
N THR A 8 -13.03 9.74 -11.92
CA THR A 8 -12.82 9.82 -10.48
C THR A 8 -12.10 8.58 -9.95
N VAL A 9 -12.52 7.38 -10.36
CA VAL A 9 -11.87 6.12 -9.98
C VAL A 9 -10.41 6.08 -10.42
N HIS A 10 -10.09 6.49 -11.66
CA HIS A 10 -8.71 6.51 -12.13
C HIS A 10 -7.86 7.52 -11.35
N ILE A 11 -8.38 8.74 -11.10
CA ILE A 11 -7.65 9.77 -10.35
C ILE A 11 -7.36 9.31 -8.92
N LEU A 12 -8.35 8.74 -8.23
CA LEU A 12 -8.15 8.24 -6.86
C LEU A 12 -7.14 7.08 -6.82
N ASN A 13 -7.19 6.16 -7.78
CA ASN A 13 -6.24 5.06 -7.82
C ASN A 13 -4.84 5.51 -8.25
N LEU A 14 -4.69 6.52 -9.09
CA LEU A 14 -3.41 7.16 -9.39
C LEU A 14 -2.83 7.85 -8.16
N LEU A 15 -3.66 8.54 -7.36
CA LEU A 15 -3.24 9.16 -6.11
C LEU A 15 -2.77 8.10 -5.09
N LEU A 16 -3.52 7.01 -4.95
CA LEU A 16 -3.11 5.87 -4.12
C LEU A 16 -1.79 5.27 -4.59
N LEU A 17 -1.64 5.07 -5.91
CA LEU A 17 -0.41 4.55 -6.51
C LEU A 17 0.78 5.47 -6.23
N ALA A 18 0.61 6.79 -6.36
CA ALA A 18 1.63 7.76 -6.01
C ALA A 18 2.01 7.66 -4.52
N GLY A 19 1.04 7.49 -3.63
CA GLY A 19 1.28 7.24 -2.20
C GLY A 19 2.06 5.94 -1.93
N ILE A 20 1.73 4.85 -2.63
CA ILE A 20 2.47 3.58 -2.54
C ILE A 20 3.91 3.78 -3.01
N CYS A 21 4.13 4.44 -4.14
CA CYS A 21 5.46 4.74 -4.65
C CYS A 21 6.26 5.62 -3.68
N PHE A 22 5.62 6.61 -3.06
CA PHE A 22 6.23 7.47 -2.05
C PHE A 22 6.67 6.65 -0.83
N VAL A 23 5.78 5.85 -0.25
CA VAL A 23 6.10 4.97 0.88
C VAL A 23 7.22 3.98 0.53
N SER A 24 7.15 3.38 -0.66
CA SER A 24 8.16 2.44 -1.16
C SER A 24 9.52 3.12 -1.27
N PHE A 25 9.58 4.35 -1.77
CA PHE A 25 10.82 5.13 -1.84
C PHE A 25 11.45 5.30 -0.45
N PHE A 26 10.68 5.72 0.57
CA PHE A 26 11.19 5.86 1.94
C PHE A 26 11.65 4.54 2.58
N LEU A 27 10.98 3.44 2.25
CA LEU A 27 11.38 2.12 2.72
C LEU A 27 12.70 1.65 2.08
N VAL A 28 12.94 1.98 0.80
CA VAL A 28 14.15 1.60 0.06
C VAL A 28 15.34 2.48 0.41
N ILE A 29 15.14 3.80 0.58
CA ILE A 29 16.23 4.74 0.86
C ILE A 29 16.70 4.74 2.32
N ASN A 30 16.16 3.87 3.19
CA ASN A 30 16.59 3.81 4.58
C ASN A 30 17.98 3.15 4.66
N ILE A 31 19.00 3.91 4.27
CA ILE A 31 20.42 3.58 4.28
C ILE A 31 20.91 3.64 5.73
N THR A 32 20.49 2.67 6.53
CA THR A 32 21.18 2.44 7.82
C THR A 32 22.57 1.88 7.47
N PRO A 33 23.65 2.10 8.23
CA PRO A 33 24.94 1.47 7.93
C PRO A 33 24.78 -0.06 7.86
N PRO A 34 25.50 -0.78 6.99
CA PRO A 34 25.39 -2.23 6.90
C PRO A 34 25.73 -2.86 8.25
N GLY A 35 24.69 -3.26 8.99
CA GLY A 35 24.78 -4.12 10.18
C GLY A 35 24.65 -5.59 9.79
N PRO A 36 24.70 -6.52 10.75
CA PRO A 36 24.53 -7.96 10.50
C PRO A 36 23.14 -8.33 9.94
N ILE A 37 22.18 -7.41 9.97
CA ILE A 37 20.81 -7.58 9.47
C ILE A 37 20.68 -6.80 8.15
N PRO A 38 20.14 -7.39 7.06
CA PRO A 38 20.01 -6.71 5.78
C PRO A 38 19.18 -5.42 5.88
N ASN A 39 19.71 -4.29 5.37
CA ASN A 39 18.99 -3.00 5.31
C ASN A 39 17.73 -3.03 4.44
N PHE A 40 17.73 -3.88 3.41
CA PHE A 40 16.58 -4.13 2.56
C PHE A 40 16.05 -5.52 2.90
N GLY A 41 15.22 -5.59 3.93
CA GLY A 41 14.66 -6.85 4.40
C GLY A 41 13.56 -7.37 3.48
N PHE A 42 13.47 -8.70 3.43
CA PHE A 42 12.36 -9.41 2.78
C PHE A 42 10.98 -8.93 3.29
N ILE A 43 10.92 -8.43 4.53
CA ILE A 43 9.72 -7.90 5.17
C ILE A 43 9.25 -6.59 4.52
N GLU A 44 10.14 -5.65 4.24
CA GLU A 44 9.79 -4.37 3.62
C GLU A 44 9.38 -4.57 2.16
N PHE A 45 10.10 -5.45 1.46
CA PHE A 45 9.75 -5.81 0.09
C PHE A 45 8.39 -6.50 0.02
N SER A 46 8.12 -7.47 0.90
CA SER A 46 6.82 -8.15 0.95
C SER A 46 5.68 -7.20 1.34
N TYR A 47 5.93 -6.21 2.20
CA TYR A 47 4.98 -5.14 2.50
C TYR A 47 4.63 -4.29 1.27
N VAL A 48 5.63 -3.87 0.48
CA VAL A 48 5.39 -3.13 -0.77
C VAL A 48 4.59 -3.97 -1.76
N VAL A 49 4.93 -5.25 -1.95
CA VAL A 49 4.18 -6.17 -2.80
C VAL A 49 2.73 -6.30 -2.34
N PHE A 50 2.50 -6.44 -1.03
CA PHE A 50 1.17 -6.49 -0.45
C PHE A 50 0.34 -5.22 -0.76
N LEU A 51 0.93 -4.03 -0.64
CA LEU A 51 0.27 -2.77 -0.99
C LEU A 51 -0.15 -2.73 -2.48
N PHE A 52 0.73 -3.17 -3.39
CA PHE A 52 0.41 -3.23 -4.83
C PHE A 52 -0.72 -4.22 -5.13
N VAL A 53 -0.72 -5.39 -4.51
CA VAL A 53 -1.79 -6.39 -4.68
C VAL A 53 -3.13 -5.84 -4.18
N MET A 54 -3.14 -5.25 -2.98
CA MET A 54 -4.35 -4.65 -2.41
C MET A 54 -4.88 -3.50 -3.26
N TRP A 55 -4.00 -2.67 -3.81
CA TRP A 55 -4.36 -1.60 -4.75
C TRP A 55 -5.00 -2.15 -6.03
N GLY A 56 -4.38 -3.17 -6.64
CA GLY A 56 -4.91 -3.78 -7.87
C GLY A 56 -6.28 -4.42 -7.67
N LEU A 57 -6.47 -5.15 -6.56
CA LEU A 57 -7.76 -5.74 -6.19
C LEU A 57 -8.83 -4.66 -5.95
N ASN A 58 -8.47 -3.57 -5.28
CA ASN A 58 -9.37 -2.45 -5.03
C ASN A 58 -9.83 -1.81 -6.36
N TYR A 59 -8.88 -1.50 -7.25
CA TYR A 59 -9.17 -0.91 -8.54
C TYR A 59 -10.09 -1.81 -9.39
N TRP A 60 -9.79 -3.10 -9.43
CA TRP A 60 -10.62 -4.11 -10.10
C TRP A 60 -12.05 -4.12 -9.56
N PHE A 61 -12.21 -4.11 -8.23
CA PHE A 61 -13.52 -4.17 -7.60
C PHE A 61 -14.36 -2.90 -7.85
N GLN A 62 -13.73 -1.72 -7.81
CA GLN A 62 -14.35 -0.44 -8.16
C GLN A 62 -14.83 -0.43 -9.61
N TYR A 63 -14.02 -0.94 -10.54
CA TYR A 63 -14.38 -1.04 -11.96
C TYR A 63 -15.58 -1.96 -12.19
N LYS A 64 -15.66 -3.09 -11.46
CA LYS A 64 -16.71 -4.10 -11.61
C LYS A 64 -18.05 -3.67 -11.00
N LYS A 65 -18.07 -3.10 -9.79
CA LYS A 65 -19.33 -2.75 -9.08
C LYS A 65 -19.87 -1.35 -9.39
N ARG A 66 -19.04 -0.40 -9.87
CA ARG A 66 -19.44 0.97 -10.26
C ARG A 66 -20.32 1.75 -9.26
N ASN A 67 -20.11 1.54 -7.96
CA ASN A 67 -20.83 2.29 -6.91
C ASN A 67 -19.98 3.49 -6.46
N TRP A 68 -20.61 4.62 -6.14
CA TRP A 68 -19.94 5.86 -5.72
C TRP A 68 -19.37 5.81 -4.29
N ILE A 69 -19.90 4.96 -3.42
CA ILE A 69 -19.40 4.78 -2.04
C ILE A 69 -18.11 3.95 -2.03
N LEU A 70 -18.00 3.04 -3.00
CA LEU A 70 -16.92 2.05 -3.12
C LEU A 70 -15.52 2.68 -3.20
N PRO A 71 -15.25 3.69 -4.06
CA PRO A 71 -13.94 4.32 -4.16
C PRO A 71 -13.46 4.93 -2.84
N PHE A 72 -14.32 5.68 -2.17
CA PHE A 72 -13.95 6.37 -0.94
C PHE A 72 -13.76 5.42 0.23
N ALA A 73 -14.70 4.48 0.44
CA ALA A 73 -14.62 3.53 1.55
C ALA A 73 -13.37 2.64 1.45
N PHE A 74 -13.05 2.16 0.25
CA PHE A 74 -11.87 1.32 0.06
C PHE A 74 -10.56 2.11 0.10
N THR A 75 -10.55 3.37 -0.34
CA THR A 75 -9.36 4.23 -0.21
C THR A 75 -9.03 4.47 1.27
N ILE A 76 -10.05 4.78 2.09
CA ILE A 76 -9.88 4.95 3.54
C ILE A 76 -9.42 3.63 4.17
N LEU A 77 -10.08 2.51 3.85
CA LEU A 77 -9.70 1.19 4.34
C LEU A 77 -8.26 0.84 3.97
N PHE A 78 -7.84 1.13 2.74
CA PHE A 78 -6.48 0.90 2.27
C PHE A 78 -5.46 1.69 3.09
N ILE A 79 -5.72 2.97 3.35
CA ILE A 79 -4.84 3.82 4.17
C ILE A 79 -4.74 3.28 5.60
N VAL A 80 -5.87 2.89 6.20
CA VAL A 80 -5.90 2.33 7.57
C VAL A 80 -5.11 1.02 7.63
N ILE A 81 -5.32 0.10 6.68
CA ILE A 81 -4.59 -1.17 6.61
C ILE A 81 -3.09 -0.92 6.41
N ALA A 82 -2.72 0.01 5.53
CA ALA A 82 -1.31 0.36 5.30
C ALA A 82 -0.65 0.89 6.57
N LEU A 83 -1.30 1.83 7.28
CA LEU A 83 -0.78 2.38 8.53
C LEU A 83 -0.66 1.31 9.63
N LEU A 84 -1.66 0.43 9.79
CA LEU A 84 -1.61 -0.68 10.74
C LEU A 84 -0.49 -1.67 10.39
N ALA A 85 -0.35 -2.01 9.12
CA ALA A 85 0.68 -2.93 8.67
C ALA A 85 2.08 -2.35 8.88
N LEU A 86 2.30 -1.07 8.59
CA LEU A 86 3.58 -0.41 8.81
C LEU A 86 3.89 -0.20 10.30
N GLY A 87 2.90 0.18 11.11
CA GLY A 87 3.09 0.52 12.52
C GLY A 87 3.06 -0.66 13.49
N VAL A 88 2.42 -1.78 13.12
CA VAL A 88 2.23 -2.95 14.00
C VAL A 88 2.81 -4.22 13.39
N VAL A 89 2.42 -4.54 12.15
CA VAL A 89 2.77 -5.83 11.54
C VAL A 89 4.25 -5.91 11.18
N VAL A 90 4.81 -4.89 10.53
CA VAL A 90 6.24 -4.85 10.14
C VAL A 90 7.16 -4.92 11.37
N PRO A 91 6.96 -4.12 12.44
CA PRO A 91 7.75 -4.23 13.66
C PRO A 91 7.65 -5.61 14.32
N LEU A 92 6.43 -6.16 14.44
CA LEU A 92 6.20 -7.47 15.02
C LEU A 92 6.91 -8.58 14.22
N LEU A 93 6.83 -8.54 12.89
CA LEU A 93 7.51 -9.50 12.03
C LEU A 93 9.03 -9.38 12.12
N ARG A 94 9.56 -8.14 12.22
CA ARG A 94 11.00 -7.92 12.42
C ARG A 94 11.47 -8.54 13.74
N GLU A 95 10.74 -8.29 14.82
CA GLU A 95 11.04 -8.89 16.13
C GLU A 95 11.01 -10.41 16.06
N LEU A 96 10.01 -11.02 15.43
CA LEU A 96 9.90 -12.48 15.38
C LEU A 96 10.93 -13.17 14.47
N VAL A 97 11.33 -12.54 13.37
CA VAL A 97 12.28 -13.12 12.39
C VAL A 97 13.74 -12.89 12.79
N TYR A 98 14.03 -11.79 13.48
CA TYR A 98 15.40 -11.40 13.84
C TYR A 98 15.71 -11.46 15.36
N SER A 99 14.79 -11.99 16.17
CA SER A 99 15.03 -12.45 17.56
C SER A 99 15.62 -13.87 17.54
#